data_AF-A0A7Y2YFE3-F1
#
_entry.id   AF-A0A7Y2YFE3-F1
#
_cell.length_a   1.000
_cell.length_b   1.000
_cell.length_c   1.000
_cell.angle_alpha   90.00
_cell.angle_beta   90.00
_cell.angle_gamma   90.00
#
_symmetry.space_group_name_H-M   'P 1'
#
loop_
_entity.id
_entity.type
_entity.pdbx_description
1 polymer ?
#
loop_
_entity_poly.entity_id
_entity_poly.type
_entity_poly.pdbx_seq_one_letter_code
_entity_poly.pdbx_strand_id
1 'polypeptide(L)'
;MKSTLLKQVYQPEQFREQGHALIDLLANHMESCQQQEDKKVINWNLPEDEKTFWDEFLQQGSEKDFFKEVLSHTTHVHNPRYIGHQVCAPAPLAALSGLVSSILNNGMAVYEMGMAPTAIERIITDLIASKIGFDKDSRGILTSGGTLANLTALLAARKAKVRGDVWKDGSSNPLAIMVSEEAHYCVDRAA
;
A
#
# COMPACT_ATOMS: atom_id res chain seq x y z
N MET A 1 36.76 -3.38 2.68
CA MET A 1 35.77 -3.30 3.78
C MET A 1 34.30 -3.25 3.33
N LYS A 2 33.89 -2.50 2.29
CA LYS A 2 32.48 -2.46 1.84
C LYS A 2 31.91 -3.76 1.24
N SER A 3 32.76 -4.71 0.82
CA SER A 3 32.31 -5.98 0.19
C SER A 3 31.69 -6.97 1.16
N THR A 4 32.09 -6.99 2.45
CA THR A 4 31.62 -7.99 3.41
C THR A 4 30.19 -7.73 3.87
N LEU A 5 29.83 -6.48 4.16
CA LEU A 5 28.47 -6.10 4.55
C LEU A 5 27.45 -6.34 3.43
N LEU A 6 27.79 -5.97 2.20
CA LEU A 6 26.95 -6.26 1.05
C LEU A 6 26.75 -7.76 0.87
N LYS A 7 27.83 -8.55 0.95
CA LYS A 7 27.71 -10.01 0.87
C LYS A 7 26.81 -10.58 1.97
N GLN A 8 26.85 -10.03 3.18
CA GLN A 8 26.03 -10.43 4.31
C GLN A 8 24.54 -10.14 4.07
N VAL A 9 24.19 -8.92 3.66
CA VAL A 9 22.80 -8.51 3.40
C VAL A 9 22.12 -9.38 2.33
N TYR A 10 22.89 -9.86 1.35
CA TYR A 10 22.37 -10.73 0.28
C TYR A 10 22.56 -12.23 0.56
N GLN A 11 22.83 -12.66 1.80
CA GLN A 11 22.92 -14.09 2.12
C GLN A 11 21.53 -14.74 2.20
N PRO A 12 21.23 -15.76 1.36
CA PRO A 12 19.92 -16.41 1.37
C PRO A 12 19.60 -17.13 2.69
N GLU A 13 20.60 -17.69 3.36
CA GLU A 13 20.43 -18.37 4.66
C GLU A 13 19.95 -17.39 5.73
N GLN A 14 20.56 -16.21 5.79
CA GLN A 14 20.15 -15.15 6.71
C GLN A 14 18.71 -14.70 6.44
N PHE A 15 18.35 -14.51 5.16
CA PHE A 15 16.97 -14.19 4.78
C PHE A 15 15.99 -15.31 5.20
N ARG A 16 16.37 -16.59 5.07
CA ARG A 16 15.51 -17.70 5.45
C ARG A 16 15.27 -17.75 6.96
N GLU A 17 16.34 -17.65 7.75
CA GLU A 17 16.25 -17.68 9.21
C GLU A 17 15.42 -16.50 9.74
N GLN A 18 15.75 -15.28 9.30
CA GLN A 18 15.03 -14.07 9.71
C GLN A 18 13.58 -14.07 9.19
N GLY A 19 13.37 -14.54 7.96
CA GLY A 19 12.05 -14.62 7.33
C GLY A 19 11.12 -15.58 8.08
N HIS A 20 11.58 -16.79 8.42
CA HIS A 20 10.78 -17.73 9.21
C HIS A 20 10.43 -17.16 10.59
N ALA A 21 11.42 -16.61 11.31
CA ALA A 21 11.19 -16.01 12.61
C ALA A 21 10.18 -14.83 12.54
N LEU A 22 10.23 -14.03 11.47
CA LEU A 22 9.28 -12.94 11.25
C LEU A 22 7.87 -13.47 10.96
N ILE A 23 7.72 -14.52 10.15
CA ILE A 23 6.42 -15.14 9.87
C ILE A 23 5.80 -15.69 11.17
N ASP A 24 6.59 -16.37 12.01
CA ASP A 24 6.13 -16.87 13.31
C ASP A 24 5.70 -15.71 14.22
N LEU A 25 6.49 -14.64 14.29
CA LEU A 25 6.16 -13.43 15.07
C LEU A 25 4.84 -12.79 14.61
N LEU A 26 4.65 -12.62 13.30
CA LEU A 26 3.43 -12.04 12.73
C LEU A 26 2.21 -12.94 12.94
N ALA A 27 2.36 -14.26 12.80
CA ALA A 27 1.29 -15.22 13.05
C ALA A 27 0.84 -15.17 14.53
N ASN A 28 1.78 -15.16 15.48
CA ASN A 28 1.49 -15.03 16.90
C ASN A 28 0.80 -13.70 17.23
N HIS A 29 1.25 -12.59 16.62
CA HIS A 29 0.59 -11.29 16.78
C HIS A 29 -0.86 -11.31 16.29
N MET A 30 -1.10 -11.91 15.11
CA MET A 30 -2.44 -12.06 14.56
C MET A 30 -3.35 -12.89 15.46
N GLU A 31 -2.85 -14.02 15.98
CA GLU A 31 -3.59 -14.86 16.92
C GLU A 31 -3.96 -14.07 18.18
N SER A 32 -2.99 -13.38 18.79
CA SER A 32 -3.23 -12.56 19.99
C SER A 32 -4.29 -11.46 19.76
N CYS A 33 -4.25 -10.78 18.61
CA CYS A 33 -5.25 -9.78 18.23
C CYS A 33 -6.65 -10.38 18.08
N GLN A 34 -6.76 -11.58 17.49
CA GLN A 34 -8.03 -12.26 17.23
C GLN A 34 -8.64 -12.86 18.50
N GLN A 35 -7.80 -13.45 19.37
CA GLN A 35 -8.21 -14.03 20.65
C GLN A 35 -8.49 -12.98 21.73
N GLN A 36 -8.22 -11.70 21.46
CA GLN A 36 -8.40 -10.58 22.40
C GLN A 36 -7.58 -10.73 23.69
N GLU A 37 -6.46 -11.46 23.61
CA GLU A 37 -5.45 -11.49 24.67
C GLU A 37 -4.85 -10.09 24.83
N ASP A 38 -4.65 -9.38 23.71
CA ASP A 38 -4.43 -7.95 23.72
C ASP A 38 -5.76 -7.18 23.86
N LYS A 39 -5.95 -6.58 25.03
CA LYS A 39 -7.16 -5.81 25.35
C LYS A 39 -7.20 -4.47 24.62
N LYS A 40 -6.07 -3.96 24.14
CA LYS A 40 -5.98 -2.63 23.53
C LYS A 40 -5.82 -2.76 22.02
N VAL A 41 -6.67 -2.03 21.28
CA VAL A 41 -6.53 -1.86 19.83
C VAL A 41 -5.35 -0.95 19.48
N ILE A 42 -5.02 -0.03 20.40
CA ILE A 42 -3.94 0.93 20.26
C ILE A 42 -3.27 1.15 21.62
N ASN A 43 -1.96 1.00 21.64
CA ASN A 43 -1.12 1.43 22.76
C ASN A 43 -0.73 2.88 22.53
N TRP A 44 -1.70 3.79 22.72
CA TRP A 44 -1.53 5.19 22.37
C TRP A 44 -0.35 5.84 23.09
N ASN A 45 0.42 6.62 22.34
CA ASN A 45 1.53 7.43 22.81
C ASN A 45 1.49 8.82 22.16
N LEU A 46 2.13 9.83 22.76
CA LEU A 46 2.25 11.15 22.14
C LEU A 46 3.30 11.10 21.02
N PRO A 47 3.15 11.88 19.93
CA PRO A 47 4.12 11.87 18.82
C PRO A 47 5.57 12.14 19.23
N GLU A 48 5.78 13.04 20.19
CA GLU A 48 7.14 13.38 20.69
C GLU A 48 7.74 12.25 21.53
N ASP A 49 6.92 11.59 22.35
CA ASP A 49 7.35 10.46 23.17
C ASP A 49 7.69 9.25 22.28
N GLU A 50 6.88 9.03 21.24
CA GLU A 50 7.09 8.00 20.24
C GLU A 50 8.37 8.23 19.44
N LYS A 51 8.61 9.47 19.01
CA LYS A 51 9.86 9.85 18.35
C LYS A 51 11.07 9.63 19.26
N THR A 52 10.97 10.04 20.53
CA THR A 52 12.04 9.89 21.53
C THR A 52 12.40 8.41 21.71
N PHE A 53 11.40 7.54 21.84
CA PHE A 53 11.60 6.09 21.93
C PHE A 53 12.37 5.56 20.71
N TRP A 54 11.97 5.91 19.49
CA TRP A 54 12.66 5.42 18.28
C TRP A 54 14.06 5.99 18.10
N ASP A 55 14.31 7.24 18.53
CA ASP A 55 15.66 7.83 18.54
C ASP A 55 16.60 7.10 19.52
N GLU A 56 16.09 6.70 20.68
CA GLU A 56 16.82 5.91 21.67
C GLU A 56 17.02 4.46 21.19
N PHE A 57 15.99 3.84 20.62
CA PHE A 57 16.06 2.49 20.06
C PHE A 57 17.08 2.40 18.93
N LEU A 58 17.20 3.43 18.08
CA LEU A 58 18.22 3.45 17.03
C LEU A 58 19.66 3.44 17.58
N GLN A 59 19.87 4.03 18.75
CA GLN A 59 21.19 4.14 19.38
C GLN A 59 21.55 2.94 20.26
N GLN A 60 20.55 2.39 20.97
CA GLN A 60 20.77 1.44 22.07
C GLN A 60 19.92 0.17 21.94
N GLY A 61 18.96 0.15 21.03
CA GLY A 61 18.07 -0.96 20.80
C GLY A 61 18.75 -2.16 20.14
N SER A 62 18.06 -3.28 20.19
CA SER A 62 18.49 -4.55 19.62
C SER A 62 17.80 -4.76 18.27
N GLU A 63 18.57 -4.96 17.19
CA GLU A 63 18.04 -5.25 15.86
C GLU A 63 17.08 -6.45 15.87
N LYS A 64 17.32 -7.43 16.76
CA LYS A 64 16.47 -8.63 16.90
C LYS A 64 15.08 -8.30 17.45
N ASP A 65 14.96 -7.23 18.21
CA ASP A 65 13.70 -6.80 18.82
C ASP A 65 12.94 -5.80 17.95
N PHE A 66 13.52 -5.32 16.85
CA PHE A 66 12.94 -4.26 16.00
C PHE A 66 11.49 -4.56 15.59
N PHE A 67 11.23 -5.72 14.99
CA PHE A 67 9.87 -6.07 14.57
C PHE A 67 8.90 -6.23 15.74
N LYS A 68 9.39 -6.71 16.88
CA LYS A 68 8.58 -6.85 18.10
C LYS A 68 8.17 -5.48 18.64
N GLU A 69 9.12 -4.52 18.69
CA GLU A 69 8.84 -3.15 19.11
C GLU A 69 7.91 -2.43 18.12
N VAL A 70 8.08 -2.64 16.81
CA VAL A 70 7.14 -2.09 15.81
C VAL A 70 5.71 -2.59 16.06
N LEU A 71 5.53 -3.86 16.43
CA LEU A 71 4.22 -4.43 16.71
C LEU A 71 3.60 -3.93 18.03
N SER A 72 4.41 -3.61 19.06
CA SER A 72 3.90 -3.06 20.33
C SER A 72 3.50 -1.58 20.22
N HIS A 73 4.12 -0.84 19.29
CA HIS A 73 3.93 0.60 19.05
C HIS A 73 3.00 0.93 17.86
N THR A 74 2.25 -0.05 17.33
CA THR A 74 1.33 0.17 16.20
C THR A 74 -0.14 -0.02 16.56
N THR A 75 -1.02 0.35 15.63
CA THR A 75 -2.45 0.06 15.72
C THR A 75 -2.72 -1.38 15.29
N HIS A 76 -3.44 -2.14 16.12
CA HIS A 76 -3.72 -3.55 15.89
C HIS A 76 -4.96 -3.73 15.04
N VAL A 77 -4.81 -3.57 13.72
CA VAL A 77 -5.94 -3.59 12.76
C VAL A 77 -6.64 -4.96 12.69
N HIS A 78 -5.98 -6.05 13.06
CA HIS A 78 -6.59 -7.39 13.15
C HIS A 78 -7.41 -7.60 14.44
N ASN A 79 -7.38 -6.66 15.38
CA ASN A 79 -8.22 -6.73 16.57
C ASN A 79 -9.70 -6.50 16.18
N PRO A 80 -10.63 -7.41 16.52
CA PRO A 80 -12.06 -7.28 16.17
C PRO A 80 -12.74 -6.00 16.69
N ARG A 81 -12.13 -5.31 17.66
CA ARG A 81 -12.63 -4.04 18.21
C ARG A 81 -12.08 -2.81 17.49
N TYR A 82 -11.25 -2.99 16.45
CA TYR A 82 -10.75 -1.88 15.65
C TYR A 82 -11.88 -1.23 14.83
N ILE A 83 -12.22 0.00 15.20
CA ILE A 83 -13.22 0.86 14.54
C ILE A 83 -12.63 2.27 14.29
N GLY A 84 -11.38 2.32 13.86
CA GLY A 84 -10.63 3.57 13.67
C GLY A 84 -10.88 4.25 12.33
N HIS A 85 -10.11 3.85 11.31
CA HIS A 85 -10.15 4.44 9.98
C HIS A 85 -10.53 3.41 8.92
N GLN A 86 -10.74 3.87 7.68
CA GLN A 86 -11.05 3.03 6.52
C GLN A 86 -9.81 2.25 6.01
N VAL A 87 -9.17 1.52 6.92
CA VAL A 87 -8.02 0.66 6.67
C VAL A 87 -8.40 -0.75 7.12
N CYS A 88 -8.61 -1.65 6.18
CA CYS A 88 -9.00 -3.02 6.49
C CYS A 88 -7.79 -3.84 6.98
N ALA A 89 -8.04 -4.78 7.89
CA ALA A 89 -7.07 -5.79 8.25
C ALA A 89 -6.67 -6.60 7.01
N PRO A 90 -5.37 -6.68 6.66
CA PRO A 90 -4.95 -7.40 5.46
C PRO A 90 -5.19 -8.90 5.61
N ALA A 91 -5.64 -9.54 4.53
CA ALA A 91 -5.68 -11.00 4.44
C ALA A 91 -4.22 -11.55 4.46
N PRO A 92 -3.93 -12.63 5.19
CA PRO A 92 -2.56 -13.20 5.23
C PRO A 92 -1.96 -13.48 3.86
N LEU A 93 -2.77 -14.01 2.93
CA LEU A 93 -2.33 -14.28 1.57
C LEU A 93 -1.93 -13.01 0.80
N ALA A 94 -2.61 -11.87 1.05
CA ALA A 94 -2.26 -10.60 0.43
C ALA A 94 -0.92 -10.08 0.98
N ALA A 95 -0.67 -10.24 2.28
CA ALA A 95 0.63 -9.88 2.88
C ALA A 95 1.77 -10.73 2.31
N LEU A 96 1.58 -12.04 2.17
CA LEU A 96 2.57 -12.94 1.54
C LEU A 96 2.80 -12.60 0.07
N SER A 97 1.75 -12.21 -0.66
CA SER A 97 1.90 -11.73 -2.05
C SER A 97 2.71 -10.43 -2.11
N GLY A 98 2.52 -9.54 -1.14
CA GLY A 98 3.33 -8.35 -0.96
C GLY A 98 4.81 -8.67 -0.70
N LEU A 99 5.11 -9.67 0.12
CA LEU A 99 6.48 -10.14 0.36
C LEU A 99 7.14 -10.61 -0.96
N VAL A 100 6.43 -11.40 -1.76
CA VAL A 100 6.93 -11.83 -3.09
C VAL A 100 7.20 -10.62 -3.99
N SER A 101 6.26 -9.65 -4.04
CA SER A 101 6.43 -8.43 -4.81
C SER A 101 7.66 -7.63 -4.37
N SER A 102 7.89 -7.51 -3.06
CA SER A 102 9.02 -6.77 -2.49
C SER A 102 10.37 -7.41 -2.80
N ILE A 103 10.46 -8.75 -2.79
CA ILE A 103 11.69 -9.46 -3.12
C ILE A 103 11.99 -9.42 -4.63
N LEU A 104 10.97 -9.53 -5.47
CA LEU A 104 11.16 -9.52 -6.93
C LEU A 104 11.38 -8.12 -7.50
N ASN A 105 10.72 -7.11 -6.94
CA ASN A 105 10.85 -5.70 -7.31
C ASN A 105 10.79 -5.44 -8.83
N ASN A 106 9.92 -6.17 -9.54
CA ASN A 106 9.71 -5.99 -10.97
C ASN A 106 9.05 -4.65 -11.26
N GLY A 107 9.49 -3.98 -12.33
CA GLY A 107 8.89 -2.72 -12.79
C GLY A 107 7.64 -2.94 -13.63
N MET A 108 6.79 -1.91 -13.70
CA MET A 108 5.49 -1.95 -14.39
C MET A 108 5.38 -0.94 -15.55
N ALA A 109 6.50 -0.30 -15.93
CA ALA A 109 6.48 0.75 -16.95
C ALA A 109 6.35 0.18 -18.39
N VAL A 110 6.97 -0.97 -18.65
CA VAL A 110 6.87 -1.71 -19.91
C VAL A 110 6.81 -3.20 -19.63
N TYR A 111 6.18 -3.96 -20.53
CA TYR A 111 5.87 -5.38 -20.34
C TYR A 111 7.08 -6.24 -19.94
N GLU A 112 8.25 -6.00 -20.53
CA GLU A 112 9.47 -6.78 -20.27
C GLU A 112 10.03 -6.60 -18.85
N MET A 113 9.69 -5.51 -18.15
CA MET A 113 10.12 -5.29 -16.76
C MET A 113 9.34 -6.14 -15.75
N GLY A 114 8.20 -6.69 -16.15
CA GLY A 114 7.27 -7.36 -15.25
C GLY A 114 6.16 -8.09 -16.00
N MET A 115 6.50 -9.18 -16.70
CA MET A 115 5.55 -9.93 -17.53
C MET A 115 4.34 -10.44 -16.74
N ALA A 116 4.60 -11.14 -15.63
CA ALA A 116 3.56 -11.70 -14.77
C ALA A 116 2.67 -10.61 -14.12
N PRO A 117 3.22 -9.61 -13.40
CA PRO A 117 2.38 -8.59 -12.78
C PRO A 117 1.63 -7.75 -13.82
N THR A 118 2.19 -7.46 -15.00
CA THR A 118 1.48 -6.75 -16.10
C THR A 118 0.26 -7.54 -16.57
N ALA A 119 0.41 -8.84 -16.80
CA ALA A 119 -0.71 -9.70 -17.21
C ALA A 119 -1.77 -9.83 -16.10
N ILE A 120 -1.34 -9.97 -14.84
CA ILE A 120 -2.25 -10.04 -13.68
C ILE A 120 -3.04 -8.74 -13.53
N GLU A 121 -2.40 -7.57 -13.62
CA GLU A 121 -3.09 -6.28 -13.56
C GLU A 121 -4.15 -6.17 -14.65
N ARG A 122 -3.83 -6.60 -15.87
CA ARG A 122 -4.79 -6.63 -16.98
C ARG A 122 -6.01 -7.51 -16.66
N ILE A 123 -5.78 -8.71 -16.13
CA ILE A 123 -6.86 -9.63 -15.74
C ILE A 123 -7.73 -9.01 -14.65
N ILE A 124 -7.12 -8.44 -13.61
CA ILE A 124 -7.86 -7.84 -12.49
C ILE A 124 -8.68 -6.63 -12.95
N THR A 125 -8.11 -5.74 -13.75
CA THR A 125 -8.82 -4.57 -14.28
C THR A 125 -9.99 -4.97 -15.19
N ASP A 126 -9.82 -5.97 -16.04
CA ASP A 126 -10.91 -6.50 -16.89
C ASP A 126 -12.02 -7.17 -16.07
N LEU A 127 -11.66 -7.92 -15.01
CA LEU A 127 -12.62 -8.51 -14.09
C LEU A 127 -13.43 -7.43 -13.36
N ILE A 128 -12.78 -6.37 -12.87
CA ILE A 128 -13.46 -5.25 -12.20
C ILE A 128 -14.39 -4.52 -13.17
N ALA A 129 -13.93 -4.20 -14.38
CA ALA A 129 -14.75 -3.56 -15.41
C ALA A 129 -16.01 -4.38 -15.72
N SER A 130 -15.87 -5.69 -15.91
CA SER A 130 -16.99 -6.60 -16.12
C SER A 130 -17.96 -6.61 -14.94
N LYS A 131 -17.48 -6.60 -13.69
CA LYS A 131 -18.33 -6.57 -12.50
C LYS A 131 -19.12 -5.27 -12.35
N ILE A 132 -18.57 -4.15 -12.82
CA ILE A 132 -19.28 -2.86 -12.88
C ILE A 132 -20.35 -2.85 -13.99
N GLY A 133 -20.23 -3.74 -14.98
CA GLY A 133 -21.12 -3.79 -16.14
C GLY A 133 -20.60 -3.03 -17.36
N PHE A 134 -19.30 -2.71 -17.38
CA PHE A 134 -18.65 -2.12 -18.54
C PHE A 134 -18.39 -3.17 -19.64
N ASP A 135 -18.25 -2.68 -20.87
CA ASP A 135 -17.98 -3.52 -22.03
C ASP A 135 -16.53 -4.04 -22.08
N LYS A 136 -16.27 -4.91 -23.05
CA LYS A 136 -14.94 -5.50 -23.31
C LYS A 136 -13.90 -4.49 -23.81
N ASP A 137 -14.32 -3.32 -24.27
CA ASP A 137 -13.44 -2.28 -24.81
C ASP A 137 -12.95 -1.33 -23.70
N SER A 138 -13.56 -1.40 -22.52
CA SER A 138 -13.17 -0.67 -21.32
C SER A 138 -11.80 -1.09 -20.79
N ARG A 139 -11.07 -0.13 -20.20
CA ARG A 139 -9.70 -0.30 -19.70
C ARG A 139 -9.54 0.35 -18.34
N GLY A 140 -8.55 -0.10 -17.58
CA GLY A 140 -8.19 0.45 -16.28
C GLY A 140 -6.71 0.24 -15.99
N ILE A 141 -6.24 0.91 -14.94
CA ILE A 141 -4.89 0.79 -14.39
C ILE A 141 -5.01 0.83 -12.86
N LEU A 142 -4.18 0.06 -12.16
CA LEU A 142 -4.11 0.15 -10.70
C LEU A 142 -3.24 1.35 -10.32
N THR A 143 -3.70 2.16 -9.37
CA THR A 143 -2.96 3.31 -8.85
C THR A 143 -2.57 3.07 -7.40
N SER A 144 -1.68 3.91 -6.84
CA SER A 144 -1.27 3.80 -5.44
C SER A 144 -2.38 4.11 -4.42
N GLY A 145 -3.55 4.59 -4.88
CA GLY A 145 -4.70 4.84 -4.04
C GLY A 145 -5.78 5.69 -4.72
N GLY A 146 -6.92 5.83 -4.05
CA GLY A 146 -8.11 6.50 -4.59
C GLY A 146 -7.88 7.96 -5.01
N THR A 147 -6.95 8.68 -4.37
CA THR A 147 -6.59 10.05 -4.77
C THR A 147 -6.03 10.11 -6.19
N LEU A 148 -5.06 9.24 -6.53
CA LEU A 148 -4.54 9.19 -7.90
C LEU A 148 -5.56 8.58 -8.86
N ALA A 149 -6.39 7.63 -8.42
CA ALA A 149 -7.47 7.11 -9.26
C ALA A 149 -8.43 8.22 -9.70
N ASN A 150 -8.85 9.12 -8.79
CA ASN A 150 -9.70 10.26 -9.12
C ASN A 150 -9.01 11.27 -10.03
N LEU A 151 -7.72 11.58 -9.79
CA LEU A 151 -6.94 12.42 -10.70
C LEU A 151 -6.88 11.81 -12.11
N THR A 152 -6.56 10.52 -12.22
CA THR A 152 -6.52 9.80 -13.51
C THR A 152 -7.88 9.82 -14.20
N ALA A 153 -8.98 9.61 -13.46
CA ALA A 153 -10.33 9.67 -14.00
C ALA A 153 -10.69 11.06 -14.54
N LEU A 154 -10.36 12.13 -13.81
CA LEU A 154 -10.58 13.51 -14.25
C LEU A 154 -9.71 13.88 -15.46
N LEU A 155 -8.46 13.44 -15.51
CA LEU A 155 -7.58 13.61 -16.68
C LEU A 155 -8.15 12.91 -17.91
N ALA A 156 -8.62 11.67 -17.76
CA ALA A 156 -9.28 10.91 -18.83
C ALA A 156 -10.57 11.61 -19.31
N ALA A 157 -11.41 12.06 -18.37
CA ALA A 157 -12.63 12.80 -18.67
C ALA A 157 -12.34 14.11 -19.43
N ARG A 158 -11.33 14.87 -18.98
CA ARG A 158 -10.88 16.10 -19.65
C ARG A 158 -10.42 15.82 -21.07
N LYS A 159 -9.58 14.80 -21.28
CA LYS A 159 -9.13 14.42 -22.63
C LYS A 159 -10.29 13.98 -23.52
N ALA A 160 -11.30 13.30 -22.97
CA ALA A 160 -12.46 12.83 -23.72
C ALA A 160 -13.45 13.96 -24.10
N LYS A 161 -13.51 15.05 -23.32
CA LYS A 161 -14.49 16.14 -23.52
C LYS A 161 -13.92 17.36 -24.21
N VAL A 162 -12.66 17.70 -23.98
CA VAL A 162 -12.03 18.89 -24.57
C VAL A 162 -11.64 18.61 -26.03
N ARG A 163 -12.00 19.52 -26.93
CA ARG A 163 -11.55 19.48 -28.33
C ARG A 163 -10.11 19.98 -28.43
N GLY A 164 -9.30 19.33 -29.28
CA GLY A 164 -7.89 19.68 -29.48
C GLY A 164 -6.94 18.88 -28.58
N ASP A 165 -5.64 19.22 -28.63
CA ASP A 165 -4.62 18.50 -27.87
C ASP A 165 -4.34 19.17 -26.52
N VAL A 166 -5.27 19.03 -25.58
CA VAL A 166 -5.17 19.60 -24.22
C VAL A 166 -3.88 19.24 -23.47
N TRP A 167 -3.21 18.15 -23.87
CA TRP A 167 -1.92 17.74 -23.29
C TRP A 167 -0.79 18.68 -23.72
N LYS A 168 -0.77 19.11 -24.98
CA LYS A 168 0.28 19.97 -25.53
C LYS A 168 -0.06 21.45 -25.38
N ASP A 169 -1.30 21.80 -25.67
CA ASP A 169 -1.71 23.20 -25.84
C ASP A 169 -2.37 23.78 -24.58
N GLY A 170 -2.69 22.93 -23.60
CA GLY A 170 -3.49 23.28 -22.43
C GLY A 170 -4.96 23.53 -22.78
N SER A 171 -5.71 24.15 -21.86
CA SER A 171 -7.11 24.54 -22.07
C SER A 171 -7.34 25.95 -21.53
N SER A 172 -7.90 26.84 -22.34
CA SER A 172 -8.29 28.20 -21.95
C SER A 172 -9.79 28.34 -21.67
N ASN A 173 -10.60 27.37 -22.09
CA ASN A 173 -12.03 27.36 -21.82
C ASN A 173 -12.29 26.89 -20.39
N PRO A 174 -13.14 27.59 -19.62
CA PRO A 174 -13.55 27.13 -18.30
C PRO A 174 -14.21 25.76 -18.37
N LEU A 175 -13.76 24.85 -17.52
CA LEU A 175 -14.38 23.54 -17.32
C LEU A 175 -14.97 23.50 -15.91
N ALA A 176 -16.06 22.77 -15.75
CA ALA A 176 -16.68 22.54 -14.46
C ALA A 176 -16.93 21.04 -14.28
N ILE A 177 -16.82 20.58 -13.04
CA ILE A 177 -17.22 19.24 -12.61
C ILE A 177 -18.35 19.38 -11.59
N MET A 178 -19.26 18.41 -11.57
CA MET A 178 -20.31 18.33 -10.56
C MET A 178 -20.02 17.14 -9.66
N VAL A 179 -20.05 17.38 -8.35
CA VAL A 179 -19.73 16.38 -7.33
C VAL A 179 -20.61 16.63 -6.10
N SER A 180 -20.84 15.60 -5.28
CA SER A 180 -21.55 15.73 -4.01
C SER A 180 -20.77 16.59 -3.01
N GLU A 181 -21.47 17.31 -2.14
CA GLU A 181 -20.86 18.04 -1.00
C GLU A 181 -20.13 17.12 -0.02
N GLU A 182 -20.51 15.84 0.03
CA GLU A 182 -19.90 14.80 0.88
C GLU A 182 -18.77 14.03 0.17
N ALA A 183 -18.35 14.50 -1.01
CA ALA A 183 -17.31 13.81 -1.75
C ALA A 183 -15.94 13.94 -1.09
N HIS A 184 -15.10 12.94 -1.32
CA HIS A 184 -13.76 12.96 -0.79
C HIS A 184 -12.98 14.15 -1.37
N TYR A 185 -12.35 14.94 -0.50
CA TYR A 185 -11.57 16.15 -0.81
C TYR A 185 -10.46 15.99 -1.87
N CYS A 186 -10.14 14.75 -2.27
CA CYS A 186 -9.21 14.50 -3.37
C CYS A 186 -9.76 14.90 -4.74
N VAL A 187 -11.08 15.01 -4.90
CA VAL A 187 -11.69 15.54 -6.14
C VAL A 187 -11.33 17.01 -6.29
N ASP A 188 -11.52 17.81 -5.24
CA ASP A 188 -11.16 19.25 -5.24
C ASP A 188 -9.66 19.46 -5.43
N ARG A 189 -8.80 18.63 -4.83
CA ARG A 189 -7.35 18.70 -5.05
C ARG A 189 -6.93 18.35 -6.47
N ALA A 190 -7.73 17.58 -7.20
CA ALA A 190 -7.41 17.10 -8.54
C ALA A 190 -7.99 17.97 -9.66
N ALA A 191 -9.02 18.77 -9.36
CA ALA A 191 -9.66 19.72 -10.27
C ALA A 191 -8.79 20.96 -10.51
#